data_AF-A0A1H6DWP7-F1
#
_entry.id   AF-A0A1H6DWP7-F1
#
_cell.length_a   1.000
_cell.length_b   1.000
_cell.length_c   1.000
_cell.angle_alpha   90.00
_cell.angle_beta   90.00
_cell.angle_gamma   90.00
#
_symmetry.space_group_name_H-M   'P 1'
#
loop_
_entity.id
_entity.type
_entity.pdbx_description
1 polymer ?
#
loop_
_entity_poly.entity_id
_entity_poly.type
_entity_poly.pdbx_seq_one_letter_code
_entity_poly.pdbx_strand_id
1 'polypeptide(L)'
;MSSALNELSNKSTSSARVDELLTELKEIIANQESRIAGLRQQRNLEPFSKATCGQMLLSARETQQLTLENLALLSGVSTVTLSKLEKGQLNVNFETLVKVFDALGVSLWIGK
;
A
#
# COMPACT_ATOMS: atom_id res chain seq x y z
N MET A 1 -35.75 -26.05 -47.73
CA MET A 1 -34.47 -25.31 -47.91
C MET A 1 -34.35 -24.04 -47.05
N SER A 2 -35.35 -23.67 -46.24
CA SER A 2 -35.31 -22.42 -45.43
C SER A 2 -34.71 -22.58 -44.01
N SER A 3 -34.64 -23.80 -43.46
CA SER A 3 -34.12 -24.06 -42.09
C SER A 3 -32.60 -23.98 -41.97
N ALA A 4 -31.85 -24.47 -42.97
CA ALA A 4 -30.38 -24.51 -42.93
C ALA A 4 -29.73 -23.12 -43.06
N LEU A 5 -30.40 -22.18 -43.76
CA LEU A 5 -29.93 -20.80 -43.91
C LEU A 5 -30.09 -19.99 -42.62
N ASN A 6 -31.06 -20.32 -41.76
CA ASN A 6 -31.31 -19.62 -40.50
C ASN A 6 -30.31 -20.03 -39.40
N GLU A 7 -29.85 -21.29 -39.41
CA GLU A 7 -28.83 -21.78 -38.46
C GLU A 7 -27.42 -21.26 -38.78
N LEU A 8 -27.06 -21.15 -40.06
CA LEU A 8 -25.79 -20.57 -40.51
C LEU A 8 -25.71 -19.06 -40.18
N SER A 9 -26.83 -18.33 -40.26
CA SER A 9 -26.92 -16.92 -39.91
C SER A 9 -26.83 -16.68 -38.39
N ASN A 10 -27.40 -17.57 -37.56
CA ASN A 10 -27.34 -17.42 -36.09
C ASN A 10 -25.93 -17.73 -35.53
N LYS A 11 -25.23 -18.71 -36.13
CA LYS A 11 -23.88 -19.13 -35.69
C LYS A 11 -22.79 -18.11 -36.02
N SER A 12 -22.89 -17.42 -37.16
CA SER A 12 -21.97 -16.33 -37.53
C SER A 12 -22.19 -15.06 -36.69
N THR A 13 -23.46 -14.76 -36.37
CA THR A 13 -23.84 -13.63 -35.50
C THR A 13 -23.35 -13.83 -34.07
N SER A 14 -23.40 -15.07 -33.56
CA SER A 14 -22.86 -15.43 -32.24
C SER A 14 -21.34 -15.36 -32.18
N SER A 15 -20.62 -15.71 -33.25
CA SER A 15 -19.15 -15.59 -33.30
C SER A 15 -18.73 -14.12 -33.30
N ALA A 16 -19.35 -13.31 -34.16
CA ALA A 16 -19.07 -11.87 -34.23
C ALA A 16 -19.37 -11.15 -32.90
N ARG A 17 -20.45 -11.54 -32.21
CA ARG A 17 -20.77 -11.01 -30.88
C ARG A 17 -19.74 -11.42 -29.82
N VAL A 18 -19.22 -12.64 -29.88
CA VAL A 18 -18.15 -13.10 -28.98
C VAL A 18 -16.87 -12.32 -29.25
N ASP A 19 -16.52 -12.08 -30.52
CA ASP A 19 -15.32 -11.31 -30.88
C ASP A 19 -15.41 -9.84 -30.43
N GLU A 20 -16.59 -9.24 -30.54
CA GLU A 20 -16.89 -7.90 -30.03
C GLU A 20 -16.74 -7.82 -28.50
N LEU A 21 -17.31 -8.78 -27.77
CA LEU A 21 -17.17 -8.89 -26.32
C LEU A 21 -15.72 -9.14 -25.89
N LEU A 22 -14.96 -9.93 -26.64
CA LEU A 22 -13.54 -10.16 -26.39
C LEU A 22 -12.71 -8.91 -26.62
N THR A 23 -13.11 -8.06 -27.56
CA THR A 23 -12.45 -6.77 -27.83
C THR A 23 -12.73 -5.79 -26.69
N GLU A 24 -13.99 -5.67 -26.28
CA GLU A 24 -14.41 -4.83 -25.14
C GLU A 24 -13.74 -5.28 -23.83
N LEU A 25 -13.67 -6.59 -23.57
CA LEU A 25 -12.99 -7.12 -22.38
C LEU A 25 -11.48 -6.81 -22.38
N LYS A 26 -10.80 -6.90 -23.53
CA LYS A 26 -9.38 -6.53 -23.65
C LYS A 26 -9.16 -5.05 -23.37
N GLU A 27 -10.03 -4.18 -23.86
CA GLU A 27 -9.97 -2.75 -23.58
C GLU A 27 -10.18 -2.45 -22.09
N ILE A 28 -11.12 -3.15 -21.43
CA ILE A 28 -11.35 -3.04 -19.98
C ILE A 28 -10.08 -3.46 -19.22
N ILE A 29 -9.47 -4.59 -19.58
CA ILE A 29 -8.25 -5.09 -18.91
C ILE A 29 -7.09 -4.10 -19.11
N ALA A 30 -6.87 -3.61 -20.33
CA ALA A 30 -5.82 -2.63 -20.61
C ALA A 30 -6.01 -1.32 -19.81
N ASN A 31 -7.26 -0.85 -19.69
CA ASN A 31 -7.59 0.31 -18.88
C ASN A 31 -7.39 0.06 -17.38
N GLN A 32 -7.70 -1.15 -16.89
CA GLN A 32 -7.44 -1.54 -15.51
C GLN A 32 -5.94 -1.63 -15.23
N GLU A 33 -5.13 -2.17 -16.13
CA GLU A 33 -3.68 -2.24 -16.01
C GLU A 33 -3.05 -0.84 -15.92
N SER A 34 -3.52 0.11 -16.74
CA SER A 34 -3.09 1.51 -16.67
C SER A 34 -3.46 2.17 -15.33
N ARG A 35 -4.68 1.92 -14.82
CA ARG A 35 -5.11 2.39 -13.48
C ARG A 35 -4.26 1.76 -12.36
N ILE A 36 -3.97 0.47 -12.43
CA ILE A 36 -3.12 -0.24 -11.46
C ILE A 36 -1.69 0.30 -11.52
N ALA A 37 -1.15 0.56 -12.72
CA ALA A 37 0.17 1.17 -12.89
C ALA A 37 0.23 2.57 -12.28
N GLY A 38 -0.80 3.40 -12.51
CA GLY A 38 -0.95 4.71 -11.89
C GLY A 38 -1.04 4.64 -10.35
N LEU A 39 -1.83 3.69 -9.81
CA LEU A 39 -1.94 3.45 -8.36
C LEU A 39 -0.63 2.95 -7.75
N ARG A 40 0.17 2.16 -8.48
CA ARG A 40 1.52 1.75 -8.06
C ARG A 40 2.49 2.94 -8.04
N GLN A 41 2.38 3.84 -9.02
CA GLN A 41 3.16 5.09 -9.06
C GLN A 41 2.79 6.07 -7.93
N GLN A 42 1.54 6.03 -7.45
CA GLN A 42 1.07 6.86 -6.33
C GLN A 42 1.58 6.42 -4.96
N ARG A 43 2.24 5.25 -4.84
CA ARG A 43 2.94 4.88 -3.63
C ARG A 43 4.28 5.61 -3.61
N ASN A 44 4.27 6.84 -3.10
CA ASN A 44 5.45 7.66 -2.82
C ASN A 44 6.27 7.01 -1.69
N LEU A 45 6.78 5.81 -1.97
CA LEU A 45 7.53 4.97 -1.07
C LEU A 45 8.97 5.46 -1.09
N GLU A 46 9.31 6.21 -0.05
CA GLU A 46 10.70 6.53 0.23
C GLU A 46 11.41 5.28 0.75
N PRO A 47 12.69 5.06 0.38
CA PRO A 47 13.50 4.01 0.99
C PRO A 47 13.51 4.14 2.51
N PHE A 48 13.49 3.01 3.21
CA PHE A 48 13.66 3.01 4.65
C PHE A 48 15.04 3.59 5.00
N SER A 49 15.04 4.71 5.73
CA SER A 49 16.25 5.37 6.21
C SER A 49 16.08 5.81 7.67
N LYS A 50 17.18 6.15 8.32
CA LYS A 50 17.15 6.66 9.69
C LYS A 50 16.29 7.92 9.83
N ALA A 51 16.43 8.85 8.88
CA ALA A 51 15.66 10.10 8.87
C ALA A 51 14.17 9.83 8.64
N THR A 52 13.83 9.03 7.64
CA THR A 52 12.43 8.70 7.30
C THR A 52 11.75 7.96 8.45
N CYS A 53 12.45 7.04 9.12
CA CYS A 53 11.94 6.33 10.28
C CYS A 53 11.66 7.26 11.47
N GLY A 54 12.58 8.19 11.76
CA GLY A 54 12.39 9.19 12.82
C GLY A 54 11.18 10.09 12.55
N GLN A 55 11.04 10.54 11.29
CA GLN A 55 9.90 11.33 10.85
C GLN A 55 8.57 10.58 10.98
N MET A 56 8.53 9.30 10.60
CA MET A 56 7.32 8.47 10.76
C MET A 56 6.91 8.35 12.22
N LEU A 57 7.86 8.17 13.13
CA LEU A 57 7.61 8.04 14.56
C LEU A 57 7.07 9.34 15.14
N LEU A 58 7.68 10.48 14.80
CA LEU A 58 7.22 11.82 15.17
C LEU A 58 5.79 12.06 14.68
N SER A 59 5.53 11.84 13.40
CA SER A 59 4.21 12.05 12.79
C SER A 59 3.14 11.16 13.43
N ALA A 60 3.44 9.89 13.69
CA ALA A 60 2.52 8.97 14.35
C ALA A 60 2.19 9.42 15.78
N ARG A 61 3.19 9.84 16.56
CA ARG A 61 3.01 10.37 17.92
C ARG A 61 2.13 11.63 17.93
N GLU A 62 2.44 12.59 17.07
CA GLU A 62 1.72 13.88 17.02
C GLU A 62 0.28 13.74 16.53
N THR A 63 0.04 12.84 15.58
CA THR A 63 -1.31 12.51 15.11
C THR A 63 -2.19 11.97 16.24
N GLN A 64 -1.59 11.24 17.19
CA GLN A 64 -2.25 10.73 18.39
C GLN A 64 -2.23 11.70 19.57
N GLN A 65 -1.70 12.92 19.39
CA GLN A 65 -1.62 13.97 20.42
C GLN A 65 -0.86 13.51 21.69
N LEU A 66 0.10 12.59 21.51
CA LEU A 66 0.92 12.07 22.60
C LEU A 66 2.12 12.98 22.86
N THR A 67 2.39 13.28 24.14
CA THR A 67 3.68 13.85 24.53
C THR A 67 4.77 12.78 24.53
N LEU A 68 6.04 13.20 24.58
CA LEU A 68 7.15 12.26 24.69
C LEU A 68 7.09 11.45 25.99
N GLU A 69 6.63 12.06 27.09
CA GLU A 69 6.46 11.42 28.39
C GLU A 69 5.39 10.32 28.34
N ASN A 70 4.26 10.61 27.67
CA ASN A 70 3.19 9.62 27.51
C ASN A 70 3.64 8.45 26.65
N LEU A 71 4.34 8.71 25.54
CA LEU A 71 4.90 7.65 24.71
C LEU A 71 5.97 6.84 25.46
N ALA A 72 6.78 7.49 26.29
CA ALA A 72 7.76 6.82 27.14
C ALA A 72 7.10 5.85 28.12
N LEU A 73 5.99 6.26 28.74
CA LEU A 73 5.21 5.41 29.63
C LEU A 73 4.60 4.20 28.89
N LEU A 74 4.08 4.40 27.68
CA LEU A 74 3.44 3.34 26.88
C LEU A 74 4.46 2.34 26.32
N SER A 75 5.62 2.82 25.87
CA SER A 75 6.64 1.99 25.22
C SER A 75 7.68 1.39 26.18
N GLY A 76 7.77 1.92 27.41
CA GLY A 76 8.83 1.58 28.35
C GLY A 76 10.21 2.10 27.92
N VAL A 77 10.26 3.07 27.00
CA VAL A 77 11.50 3.65 26.45
C VAL A 77 11.70 5.06 26.99
N SER A 78 12.93 5.42 27.35
CA SER A 78 13.19 6.77 27.90
C SER A 78 12.87 7.90 26.92
N THR A 79 12.41 9.04 27.44
CA THR A 79 12.14 10.25 26.64
C THR A 79 13.37 10.74 25.87
N VAL A 80 14.58 10.58 26.42
CA VAL A 80 15.84 10.90 25.75
C VAL A 80 16.05 10.01 24.53
N THR A 81 15.78 8.72 24.66
CA THR A 81 15.87 7.76 23.55
C THR A 81 14.84 8.07 22.48
N LEU A 82 13.60 8.37 22.86
CA LEU A 82 12.53 8.78 21.94
C LEU A 82 12.88 10.07 21.19
N SER A 83 13.41 11.08 21.87
CA SER A 83 13.84 12.33 21.22
C SER A 83 14.95 12.10 20.19
N LYS A 84 15.91 11.22 20.49
CA LYS A 84 16.97 10.83 19.53
C LYS A 84 16.41 10.05 18.34
N LEU A 85 15.45 9.16 18.61
CA LEU A 85 14.73 8.40 17.60
C LEU A 85 14.01 9.32 16.60
N GLU A 86 13.21 10.26 17.08
CA GLU A 86 12.48 11.23 16.24
C GLU A 86 13.41 12.09 15.39
N LYS A 87 14.60 12.41 15.91
CA LYS A 87 15.65 13.16 15.19
C LYS A 87 16.46 12.32 14.21
N GLY A 88 16.13 11.04 14.02
CA GLY A 88 16.87 10.13 13.13
C GLY A 88 18.25 9.71 13.64
N GLN A 89 18.55 9.95 14.93
CA GLN A 89 19.81 9.55 15.57
C GLN A 89 19.73 8.09 16.07
N LEU A 90 19.38 7.18 15.15
CA LEU A 90 19.14 5.75 15.42
C LEU A 90 20.43 4.98 15.68
N ASN A 91 20.98 5.12 16.88
CA ASN A 91 21.86 4.13 17.51
C ASN A 91 21.06 3.35 18.58
N VAL A 92 19.85 2.94 18.24
CA VAL A 92 19.00 2.10 19.09
C VAL A 92 18.91 0.71 18.47
N ASN A 93 18.77 -0.30 19.33
CA ASN A 93 18.58 -1.67 18.87
C ASN A 93 17.19 -1.83 18.24
N PHE A 94 17.05 -2.87 17.42
CA PHE A 94 15.80 -3.19 16.73
C PHE A 94 14.64 -3.42 17.70
N GLU A 95 14.89 -4.07 18.83
CA GLU A 95 13.88 -4.35 19.87
C GLU A 95 13.24 -3.05 20.42
N THR A 96 14.05 -2.03 20.69
CA THR A 96 13.57 -0.72 21.15
C THR A 96 12.71 -0.07 20.08
N LEU A 97 13.11 -0.17 18.80
CA LEU A 97 12.33 0.38 17.70
C LEU A 97 10.95 -0.27 17.60
N VAL A 98 10.90 -1.61 17.69
CA VAL A 98 9.65 -2.38 17.68
C VAL A 98 8.75 -1.99 18.85
N LYS A 99 9.27 -1.91 20.08
CA LYS A 99 8.48 -1.49 21.25
C LYS A 99 7.80 -0.13 21.07
N VAL A 100 8.49 0.83 20.45
CA VAL A 100 7.92 2.16 20.24
C VAL A 100 6.85 2.14 19.15
N PHE A 101 7.08 1.44 18.03
CA PHE A 101 6.06 1.32 16.99
C PHE A 101 4.83 0.52 17.44
N ASP A 102 5.02 -0.54 18.22
CA ASP A 102 3.94 -1.31 18.83
C ASP A 102 3.11 -0.44 19.79
N ALA A 103 3.77 0.37 20.62
CA ALA A 103 3.08 1.33 21.51
C ALA A 103 2.27 2.39 20.75
N LEU A 104 2.68 2.71 19.52
CA LEU A 104 1.95 3.60 18.61
C LEU A 104 0.90 2.87 17.76
N GLY A 105 0.80 1.54 17.84
CA GLY A 105 -0.10 0.73 17.02
C GLY A 105 0.28 0.71 15.53
N VAL A 106 1.56 0.89 15.21
CA VAL A 106 2.07 0.95 13.83
C VAL A 106 2.81 -0.34 13.49
N SER A 107 2.38 -1.03 12.43
CA SER A 107 3.02 -2.26 11.97
C SER A 107 4.16 -1.98 10.98
N LEU A 108 5.33 -2.57 11.22
CA LEU A 108 6.45 -2.58 10.28
C LEU A 108 6.29 -3.72 9.26
N TRP A 109 6.34 -3.39 7.97
CA TRP A 109 6.25 -4.35 6.88
C TRP A 109 7.63 -4.60 6.27
N ILE A 110 8.00 -5.87 6.10
CA ILE A 110 9.23 -6.30 5.44
C ILE A 110 8.85 -6.99 4.14
N GLY A 111 9.34 -6.49 3.01
CA GLY A 111 9.10 -7.12 1.70
C GLY A 111 9.86 -8.45 1.59
N LYS A 112 9.19 -9.48 1.07
CA LYS A 112 9.80 -10.74 0.63
C LYS A 112 9.62 -10.88 -0.88
#